data_AF-A0A2N7QFR4-F1
#
_entry.id   AF-A0A2N7QFR4-F1
#
_cell.length_a   1.000
_cell.length_b   1.000
_cell.length_c   1.000
_cell.angle_alpha   90.00
_cell.angle_beta   90.00
_cell.angle_gamma   90.00
#
_symmetry.space_group_name_H-M   'P 1'
#
loop_
_entity.id
_entity.type
_entity.pdbx_description
1 polymer ?
#
loop_
_entity_poly.entity_id
_entity_poly.type
_entity_poly.pdbx_seq_one_letter_code
_entity_poly.pdbx_strand_id
1 'polypeptide(L)'
;MSYNINQRPKIRKSFVKVKQIQDLPDLLKIPKESYQNFLQANTPPDRRQDIGIHRCLKMVFPIKDYSDIAVLEYIDYKILPPEYTPDEAKEKGLTYEVPMKLRVRLVTYDLDPETGVKSIKDIKEQEIYFGTIPMMTEDGRFIINGTERAVVNQLQRSPGVIFEKDKTHAKAGRLTYIGRVIPVKGSWLDFIYDYRGRFLVRIDKRKNIPATVFLKAMGLSEEEILSLFYPIEKYRILESGVEKELNYELLAGQKASIDIIHPETGEVLVKKGKVISAGMIKRFKQAGIKVLKFPDEIIIGKICAKEVVDKETGEVLLEVNEEITEEKLKLLREKNIEEIEVLFVDAYRYSLALRDALKTDKIKTKEDALIEIFRKMKPSSPVTPEIAEAYFRSLFFDQATYDLSEIGRYKINLRLNLDLPITQRTLTLEDIIAILKELIRMRENEEEGDDIDSLANRRVRSVGELVENQFLIGLMRMERIIKEKLQLQEIDTLTPAELINSK
;
A
#
# COMPACT_ATOMS: atom_id res chain seq x y z
N MET A 1 16.56 0.53 61.95
CA MET A 1 17.03 -0.87 61.83
C MET A 1 18.53 -0.87 61.98
N SER A 2 19.01 -1.56 63.01
CA SER A 2 20.41 -1.75 63.37
C SER A 2 21.12 -2.58 62.30
N TYR A 3 22.15 -2.01 61.66
CA TYR A 3 22.97 -2.72 60.67
C TYR A 3 23.94 -3.68 61.35
N ASN A 4 24.02 -4.90 60.82
CA ASN A 4 24.93 -5.96 61.25
C ASN A 4 26.39 -5.54 60.98
N ILE A 5 27.22 -5.45 62.02
CA ILE A 5 28.55 -4.83 62.01
C ILE A 5 29.58 -5.61 61.13
N ASN A 6 29.31 -6.87 60.81
CA ASN A 6 30.24 -7.74 60.06
C ASN A 6 30.13 -7.68 58.53
N GLN A 7 29.30 -6.81 57.95
CA GLN A 7 29.29 -6.53 56.52
C GLN A 7 29.09 -5.03 56.28
N ARG A 8 30.13 -4.22 56.50
CA ARG A 8 30.11 -2.85 55.98
C ARG A 8 30.11 -2.92 54.44
N PRO A 9 29.05 -2.49 53.74
CA PRO A 9 29.07 -2.48 52.29
C PRO A 9 30.22 -1.59 51.81
N LYS A 10 31.01 -2.05 50.84
CA LYS A 10 32.06 -1.24 50.22
C LYS A 10 31.40 -0.02 49.58
N ILE A 11 31.61 1.16 50.16
CA ILE A 11 31.08 2.42 49.63
C ILE A 11 31.96 2.86 48.46
N ARG A 12 31.39 2.89 47.24
CA ARG A 12 32.07 3.41 46.04
C ARG A 12 32.05 4.95 46.09
N LYS A 13 33.22 5.59 46.14
CA LYS A 13 33.35 7.05 46.01
C LYS A 13 33.04 7.46 44.55
N SER A 14 31.94 8.18 44.34
CA SER A 14 31.59 8.76 43.04
C SER A 14 32.17 10.17 42.92
N PHE A 15 32.76 10.50 41.77
CA PHE A 15 33.26 11.86 41.45
C PHE A 15 32.29 12.64 40.55
N VAL A 16 31.09 12.09 40.32
CA VAL A 16 30.06 12.69 39.47
C VAL A 16 29.64 14.05 40.06
N LYS A 17 29.84 15.12 39.29
CA LYS A 17 29.48 16.50 39.67
C LYS A 17 28.06 16.89 39.26
N VAL A 18 27.45 16.13 38.35
CA VAL A 18 26.12 16.39 37.80
C VAL A 18 25.09 15.53 38.52
N LYS A 19 23.98 16.13 38.96
CA LYS A 19 22.91 15.38 39.64
C LYS A 19 22.22 14.44 38.63
N GLN A 20 22.15 13.15 38.96
CA GLN A 20 21.33 12.20 38.21
C GLN A 20 19.85 12.54 38.43
N ILE A 21 19.14 12.86 37.35
CA ILE A 21 17.71 13.27 37.40
C ILE A 21 16.79 12.06 37.21
N GLN A 22 17.27 11.01 36.54
CA GLN A 22 16.53 9.80 36.26
C GLN A 22 17.38 8.58 36.59
N ASP A 23 16.78 7.59 37.25
CA ASP A 23 17.42 6.31 37.52
C ASP A 23 17.62 5.51 36.23
N LEU A 24 18.59 4.60 36.25
CA LEU A 24 18.83 3.72 35.10
C LEU A 24 17.60 2.82 34.90
N PRO A 25 16.97 2.82 33.72
CA PRO A 25 15.84 1.94 33.47
C PRO A 25 16.30 0.47 33.43
N ASP A 26 15.37 -0.46 33.61
CA ASP A 26 15.64 -1.87 33.35
C ASP A 26 16.02 -2.06 31.87
N LEU A 27 17.28 -2.46 31.65
CA LEU A 27 17.88 -2.63 30.33
C LEU A 27 17.28 -3.81 29.56
N LEU A 28 16.61 -4.74 30.26
CA LEU A 28 15.95 -5.92 29.70
C LEU A 28 14.43 -5.73 29.57
N LYS A 29 13.91 -4.55 29.92
CA LYS A 29 12.48 -4.26 29.90
C LYS A 29 11.84 -4.52 28.54
N ILE A 30 12.44 -4.00 27.46
CA ILE A 30 11.89 -4.09 26.10
C ILE A 30 11.67 -5.54 25.65
N PRO A 31 12.68 -6.44 25.63
CA PRO A 31 12.47 -7.82 25.21
C PRO A 31 11.50 -8.57 26.15
N LYS A 32 11.55 -8.31 27.47
CA LYS A 32 10.66 -8.96 28.44
C LYS A 32 9.19 -8.57 28.24
N GLU A 33 8.90 -7.28 28.19
CA GLU A 33 7.54 -6.78 27.94
C GLU A 33 7.02 -7.23 26.57
N SER A 34 7.88 -7.19 25.54
CA SER A 34 7.51 -7.65 24.21
C SER A 34 7.11 -9.13 24.20
N TYR A 35 7.85 -9.99 24.90
CA TYR A 35 7.53 -11.42 24.95
C TYR A 35 6.31 -11.72 25.83
N GLN A 36 6.15 -11.01 26.94
CA GLN A 36 4.96 -11.11 27.79
C GLN A 36 3.69 -10.70 27.03
N ASN A 37 3.75 -9.62 26.25
CA ASN A 37 2.66 -9.18 25.38
C ASN A 37 2.36 -10.19 24.27
N PHE A 38 3.39 -10.87 23.74
CA PHE A 38 3.17 -11.96 22.78
C PHE A 38 2.40 -13.13 23.39
N LEU A 39 2.78 -13.58 24.59
CA LEU A 39 2.17 -14.74 25.24
C LEU A 39 0.81 -14.45 25.88
N GLN A 40 0.65 -13.29 26.52
CA GLN A 40 -0.49 -12.95 27.40
C GLN A 40 -0.87 -14.07 28.39
N ALA A 41 0.12 -14.82 28.89
CA ALA A 41 -0.07 -16.07 29.62
C ALA A 41 -0.90 -15.90 30.92
N ASN A 42 -0.71 -14.77 31.61
CA ASN A 42 -1.40 -14.44 32.86
C ASN A 42 -2.66 -13.58 32.66
N THR A 43 -3.06 -13.33 31.40
CA THR A 43 -4.22 -12.51 31.09
C THR A 43 -5.45 -13.41 30.88
N PRO A 44 -6.55 -13.20 31.64
CA PRO A 44 -7.80 -13.90 31.43
C PRO A 44 -8.31 -13.75 29.98
N PRO A 45 -8.96 -14.78 29.39
CA PRO A 45 -9.36 -14.76 27.98
C PRO A 45 -10.18 -13.52 27.56
N ASP A 46 -11.08 -13.06 28.42
CA ASP A 46 -11.95 -11.89 28.24
C ASP A 46 -11.22 -10.54 28.26
N ARG A 47 -10.00 -10.50 28.82
CA ARG A 47 -9.17 -9.29 28.93
C ARG A 47 -7.97 -9.28 27.99
N ARG A 48 -7.81 -10.29 27.13
CA ARG A 48 -6.72 -10.35 26.17
C ARG A 48 -6.86 -9.24 25.16
N GLN A 49 -5.77 -8.53 24.93
CA GLN A 49 -5.68 -7.56 23.85
C GLN A 49 -5.47 -8.29 22.53
N ASP A 50 -5.84 -7.66 21.42
CA ASP A 50 -5.65 -8.20 20.07
C ASP A 50 -4.18 -8.06 19.62
N ILE A 51 -3.29 -8.75 20.34
CA ILE A 51 -1.84 -8.80 20.12
C ILE A 51 -1.32 -10.23 20.33
N GLY A 52 -0.14 -10.53 19.78
CA GLY A 52 0.57 -11.78 20.05
C GLY A 52 -0.19 -13.03 19.57
N ILE A 53 -0.14 -14.09 20.37
CA ILE A 53 -0.83 -15.36 20.06
C ILE A 53 -2.32 -15.15 19.81
N HIS A 54 -2.98 -14.32 20.63
CA HIS A 54 -4.42 -14.07 20.51
C HIS A 54 -4.78 -13.48 19.15
N ARG A 55 -4.04 -12.45 18.71
CA ARG A 55 -4.23 -11.85 17.38
C ARG A 55 -4.01 -12.85 16.26
N CYS A 56 -2.93 -13.61 16.33
CA CYS A 56 -2.62 -14.62 15.32
C CYS A 56 -3.73 -15.67 15.17
N LEU A 57 -4.30 -16.14 16.28
CA LEU A 57 -5.41 -17.10 16.25
C LEU A 57 -6.68 -16.46 15.67
N LYS A 58 -7.06 -15.25 16.11
CA LYS A 58 -8.23 -14.54 15.54
C LYS A 58 -8.09 -14.19 14.07
N MET A 59 -6.87 -14.07 13.56
CA MET A 59 -6.62 -13.81 12.15
C MET A 59 -6.83 -15.04 11.26
N VAL A 60 -6.64 -16.24 11.81
CA VAL A 60 -6.73 -17.50 11.05
C VAL A 60 -8.05 -18.20 11.26
N PHE A 61 -8.62 -18.10 12.46
CA PHE A 61 -9.94 -18.62 12.78
C PHE A 61 -11.02 -17.55 12.56
N PRO A 62 -12.24 -17.92 12.16
CA PRO A 62 -12.72 -19.29 11.95
C PRO A 62 -12.24 -19.90 10.63
N ILE A 63 -11.91 -21.19 10.66
CA ILE A 63 -11.50 -21.95 9.48
C ILE A 63 -12.74 -22.66 8.93
N LYS A 64 -13.13 -22.25 7.73
CA LYS A 64 -14.31 -22.78 7.02
C LYS A 64 -13.86 -23.73 5.92
N ASP A 65 -14.62 -24.79 5.69
CA ASP A 65 -14.49 -25.60 4.48
C ASP A 65 -15.00 -24.84 3.24
N TYR A 66 -14.76 -25.37 2.04
CA TYR A 66 -15.14 -24.70 0.78
C TYR A 66 -16.66 -24.62 0.58
N SER A 67 -17.43 -25.56 1.13
CA SER A 67 -18.89 -25.57 1.05
C SER A 67 -19.54 -24.85 2.24
N ASP A 68 -18.74 -24.38 3.19
CA ASP A 68 -19.16 -23.68 4.41
C ASP A 68 -20.21 -24.50 5.21
N ILE A 69 -20.07 -25.83 5.18
CA ILE A 69 -20.84 -26.83 5.94
C ILE A 69 -20.11 -27.27 7.21
N ALA A 70 -18.83 -26.93 7.37
CA ALA A 70 -18.04 -27.19 8.56
C ALA A 70 -17.17 -25.97 8.90
N VAL A 71 -17.26 -25.53 10.15
CA VAL A 71 -16.56 -24.35 10.65
C VAL A 71 -15.85 -24.67 11.94
N LEU A 72 -14.53 -24.52 11.94
CA LEU A 72 -13.70 -24.65 13.13
C LEU A 72 -13.43 -23.27 13.71
N GLU A 73 -13.90 -23.04 14.93
CA GLU A 73 -13.81 -21.78 15.66
C GLU A 73 -12.79 -21.85 16.79
N TYR A 74 -12.09 -20.75 17.01
CA TYR A 74 -11.20 -20.53 18.16
C TYR A 74 -11.98 -19.87 19.29
N ILE A 75 -11.90 -20.44 20.50
CA ILE A 75 -12.51 -19.87 21.71
C ILE A 75 -11.45 -19.19 22.58
N ASP A 76 -10.52 -19.97 23.12
CA ASP A 76 -9.44 -19.47 23.97
C ASP A 76 -8.19 -20.37 23.92
N TYR A 77 -7.11 -19.93 24.57
CA TYR A 77 -5.91 -20.74 24.78
C TYR A 77 -5.41 -20.63 26.22
N LYS A 78 -4.65 -21.62 26.66
CA LYS A 78 -3.96 -21.65 27.95
C LYS A 78 -2.50 -21.99 27.75
N ILE A 79 -1.63 -21.23 28.40
CA ILE A 79 -0.21 -21.56 28.54
C ILE A 79 -0.05 -22.26 29.88
N LEU A 80 0.46 -23.49 29.85
CA LEU A 80 0.69 -24.28 31.05
C LEU A 80 2.08 -23.96 31.63
N PRO A 81 2.30 -24.21 32.93
CA PRO A 81 3.63 -24.06 33.51
C PRO A 81 4.64 -24.99 32.81
N PRO A 82 5.92 -24.59 32.76
CA PRO A 82 6.97 -25.41 32.16
C PRO A 82 7.18 -26.69 33.00
N GLU A 83 7.49 -27.79 32.32
CA GLU A 83 7.77 -29.08 32.98
C GLU A 83 9.11 -29.06 33.74
N TYR A 84 10.08 -28.33 33.21
CA TYR A 84 11.44 -28.21 33.76
C TYR A 84 11.76 -26.76 34.09
N THR A 85 12.56 -26.57 35.13
CA THR A 85 13.19 -25.27 35.41
C THR A 85 14.27 -24.95 34.36
N PRO A 86 14.68 -23.68 34.24
CA PRO A 86 15.76 -23.29 33.34
C PRO A 86 17.07 -24.09 33.55
N ASP A 87 17.45 -24.38 34.79
CA ASP A 87 18.69 -25.09 35.07
C ASP A 87 18.60 -26.59 34.73
N GLU A 88 17.46 -27.22 35.04
CA GLU A 88 17.21 -28.62 34.63
C GLU A 88 17.19 -28.77 33.10
N ALA A 89 16.61 -27.81 32.38
CA ALA A 89 16.60 -27.82 30.91
C ALA A 89 18.02 -27.73 30.35
N LYS A 90 18.91 -26.93 30.96
CA LYS A 90 20.33 -26.85 30.59
C LYS A 90 21.05 -28.17 30.84
N GLU A 91 20.95 -28.70 32.04
CA GLU A 91 21.64 -29.93 32.46
C GLU A 91 21.22 -31.14 31.60
N LYS A 92 19.93 -31.22 31.26
CA LYS A 92 19.38 -32.31 30.44
C LYS A 92 19.53 -32.11 28.94
N GLY A 93 20.05 -30.97 28.48
CA GLY A 93 20.15 -30.67 27.05
C GLY A 93 18.80 -30.42 26.37
N LEU A 94 17.77 -30.01 27.12
CA LEU A 94 16.39 -29.79 26.63
C LEU A 94 16.13 -28.32 26.30
N THR A 95 15.05 -28.05 25.57
CA THR A 95 14.54 -26.68 25.38
C THR A 95 13.66 -26.29 26.57
N TYR A 96 13.89 -25.11 27.16
CA TYR A 96 13.02 -24.57 28.20
C TYR A 96 11.76 -24.01 27.54
N GLU A 97 10.64 -24.72 27.68
CA GLU A 97 9.41 -24.45 26.96
C GLU A 97 8.16 -24.69 27.81
N VAL A 98 7.06 -24.07 27.39
CA VAL A 98 5.76 -24.17 28.03
C VAL A 98 4.77 -24.86 27.09
N PRO A 99 4.02 -25.87 27.57
CA PRO A 99 2.94 -26.48 26.81
C PRO A 99 1.79 -25.47 26.58
N MET A 100 1.22 -25.45 25.38
CA MET A 100 0.05 -24.66 25.05
C MET A 100 -1.14 -25.57 24.75
N LYS A 101 -2.29 -25.21 25.30
CA LYS A 101 -3.58 -25.81 24.94
C LYS A 101 -4.47 -24.79 24.24
N LEU A 102 -5.22 -25.26 23.25
CA LEU A 102 -6.18 -24.47 22.49
C LEU A 102 -7.59 -25.04 22.74
N ARG A 103 -8.56 -24.20 23.06
CA ARG A 103 -9.98 -24.58 23.09
C ARG A 103 -10.62 -24.15 21.79
N VAL A 104 -11.14 -25.13 21.06
CA VAL A 104 -11.75 -24.95 19.74
C VAL A 104 -13.12 -25.61 19.69
N ARG A 105 -13.94 -25.16 18.76
CA ARG A 105 -15.27 -25.70 18.51
C ARG A 105 -15.44 -25.98 17.02
N LEU A 106 -15.79 -27.21 16.69
CA LEU A 106 -16.20 -27.59 15.34
C LEU A 106 -17.73 -27.54 15.27
N VAL A 107 -18.26 -26.68 14.41
CA VAL A 107 -19.70 -26.57 14.11
C VAL A 107 -19.93 -27.13 12.72
N THR A 108 -20.85 -28.08 12.60
CA THR A 108 -21.25 -28.66 11.31
C THR A 108 -22.68 -28.24 10.99
N TYR A 109 -22.96 -28.06 9.70
CA TYR A 109 -24.23 -27.59 9.21
C TYR A 109 -24.84 -28.59 8.24
N ASP A 110 -26.14 -28.81 8.34
CA ASP A 110 -26.92 -29.45 7.29
C ASP A 110 -27.39 -28.37 6.30
N LEU A 111 -27.14 -28.62 5.02
CA LEU A 111 -27.57 -27.77 3.92
C LEU A 111 -28.82 -28.38 3.29
N ASP A 112 -29.96 -27.69 3.40
CA ASP A 112 -31.17 -28.08 2.67
C ASP A 112 -30.98 -27.78 1.16
N PRO A 113 -31.01 -28.81 0.28
CA PRO A 113 -30.79 -28.62 -1.15
C PRO A 113 -31.85 -27.76 -1.85
N GLU A 114 -33.07 -27.66 -1.29
CA GLU A 114 -34.18 -26.93 -1.92
C GLU A 114 -34.26 -25.47 -1.47
N THR A 115 -33.95 -25.19 -0.20
CA THR A 115 -34.09 -23.84 0.38
C THR A 115 -32.75 -23.11 0.55
N GLY A 116 -31.62 -23.82 0.51
CA GLY A 116 -30.29 -23.27 0.77
C GLY A 116 -30.08 -22.81 2.21
N VAL A 117 -31.03 -23.09 3.12
CA VAL A 117 -30.96 -22.72 4.52
C VAL A 117 -29.97 -23.62 5.25
N LYS A 118 -29.05 -23.01 6.00
CA LYS A 118 -28.10 -23.71 6.87
C LYS A 118 -28.69 -23.89 8.25
N SER A 119 -28.77 -25.14 8.71
CA SER A 119 -29.13 -25.45 10.10
C SER A 119 -27.96 -26.12 10.81
N ILE A 120 -27.79 -25.84 12.09
CA ILE A 120 -26.71 -26.45 12.89
C ILE A 120 -27.05 -27.93 13.07
N LYS A 121 -26.14 -28.80 12.62
CA LYS A 121 -26.24 -30.26 12.78
C LYS A 121 -25.63 -30.71 14.09
N ASP A 122 -24.35 -30.36 14.30
CA ASP A 122 -23.60 -30.77 15.49
C ASP A 122 -22.59 -29.71 15.94
N ILE A 123 -22.28 -29.73 17.23
CA ILE A 123 -21.28 -28.85 17.85
C ILE A 123 -20.37 -29.68 18.74
N LYS A 124 -19.10 -29.80 18.36
CA LYS A 124 -18.06 -30.48 19.13
C LYS A 124 -17.03 -29.49 19.65
N GLU A 125 -17.07 -29.22 20.96
CA GLU A 125 -16.07 -28.38 21.63
C GLU A 125 -15.01 -29.23 22.34
N GLN A 126 -13.73 -28.89 22.18
CA GLN A 126 -12.63 -29.64 22.75
C GLN A 126 -11.46 -28.74 23.15
N GLU A 127 -10.83 -29.05 24.29
CA GLU A 127 -9.53 -28.51 24.67
C GLU A 127 -8.43 -29.47 24.19
N ILE A 128 -7.58 -29.00 23.28
CA ILE A 128 -6.55 -29.79 22.63
C ILE A 128 -5.15 -29.29 22.98
N TYR A 129 -4.18 -30.19 23.03
CA TYR A 129 -2.78 -29.81 23.07
C TYR A 129 -2.36 -29.25 21.71
N PHE A 130 -1.74 -28.08 21.69
CA PHE A 130 -1.40 -27.34 20.46
C PHE A 130 0.10 -27.33 20.17
N GLY A 131 0.93 -27.80 21.11
CA GLY A 131 2.39 -27.79 21.01
C GLY A 131 3.03 -27.04 22.17
N THR A 132 4.34 -26.81 22.05
CA THR A 132 5.14 -26.07 23.02
C THR A 132 5.62 -24.74 22.46
N ILE A 133 5.88 -23.79 23.37
CA ILE A 133 6.48 -22.49 23.03
C ILE A 133 7.71 -22.31 23.92
N PRO A 134 8.89 -21.98 23.36
CA PRO A 134 10.07 -21.67 24.16
C PRO A 134 9.77 -20.55 25.17
N MET A 135 10.17 -20.70 26.42
CA MET A 135 9.91 -19.72 27.46
C MET A 135 11.13 -18.82 27.67
N MET A 136 10.88 -17.54 27.90
CA MET A 136 11.94 -16.58 28.23
C MET A 136 12.23 -16.65 29.73
N THR A 137 13.51 -16.77 30.07
CA THR A 137 14.03 -16.69 31.45
C THR A 137 13.93 -15.27 32.01
N GLU A 138 14.07 -15.11 33.33
CA GLU A 138 14.00 -13.79 33.98
C GLU A 138 15.05 -12.79 33.45
N ASP A 139 16.21 -13.31 33.00
CA ASP A 139 17.32 -12.55 32.42
C ASP A 139 17.15 -12.27 30.91
N GLY A 140 15.99 -12.59 30.32
CA GLY A 140 15.71 -12.30 28.91
C GLY A 140 16.35 -13.27 27.90
N ARG A 141 16.82 -14.44 28.37
CA ARG A 141 17.42 -15.49 27.52
C ARG A 141 16.43 -16.63 27.27
N PHE A 142 16.69 -17.41 26.24
CA PHE A 142 16.03 -18.68 25.93
C PHE A 142 17.02 -19.83 26.09
N ILE A 143 16.54 -21.00 26.48
CA ILE A 143 17.36 -22.21 26.49
C ILE A 143 16.83 -23.11 25.39
N ILE A 144 17.65 -23.34 24.36
CA ILE A 144 17.31 -24.18 23.21
C ILE A 144 18.30 -25.33 23.19
N ASN A 145 17.81 -26.56 23.36
CA ASN A 145 18.62 -27.78 23.44
C ASN A 145 19.80 -27.63 24.43
N GLY A 146 19.48 -27.19 25.65
CA GLY A 146 20.41 -26.94 26.75
C GLY A 146 21.31 -25.73 26.61
N THR A 147 21.27 -25.02 25.48
CA THR A 147 22.14 -23.88 25.21
C THR A 147 21.41 -22.56 25.40
N GLU A 148 22.01 -21.61 26.12
CA GLU A 148 21.48 -20.27 26.26
C GLU A 148 21.59 -19.47 24.95
N ARG A 149 20.51 -18.79 24.58
CA ARG A 149 20.41 -17.94 23.40
C ARG A 149 19.69 -16.65 23.76
N ALA A 150 20.03 -15.57 23.05
CA ALA A 150 19.32 -14.31 23.11
C ALA A 150 18.78 -13.97 21.72
N VAL A 151 17.59 -13.37 21.67
CA VAL A 151 17.03 -12.84 20.43
C VAL A 151 17.30 -11.34 20.40
N VAL A 152 18.07 -10.89 19.42
CA VAL A 152 18.42 -9.48 19.25
C VAL A 152 17.28 -8.75 18.55
N ASN A 153 16.92 -7.58 19.07
CA ASN A 153 15.95 -6.70 18.43
C ASN A 153 16.45 -6.29 17.03
N GLN A 154 15.57 -6.34 16.03
CA GLN A 154 15.90 -6.00 14.66
C GLN A 154 15.51 -4.56 14.35
N LEU A 155 16.33 -3.85 13.58
CA LEU A 155 15.96 -2.56 13.03
C LEU A 155 15.43 -2.75 11.60
N GLN A 156 14.14 -2.51 11.40
CA GLN A 156 13.47 -2.67 10.11
C GLN A 156 13.02 -1.31 9.57
N ARG A 157 12.77 -1.19 8.27
CA ARG A 157 12.06 -0.02 7.72
C ARG A 157 10.68 0.08 8.34
N SER A 158 10.32 1.27 8.80
CA SER A 158 8.97 1.56 9.33
C SER A 158 7.92 1.47 8.22
N PRO A 159 6.68 1.11 8.53
CA PRO A 159 5.58 1.22 7.58
C PRO A 159 5.38 2.65 7.08
N GLY A 160 4.86 2.79 5.86
CA GLY A 160 4.58 4.07 5.21
C GLY A 160 5.10 4.11 3.77
N VAL A 161 5.32 5.30 3.24
CA VAL A 161 5.95 5.53 1.93
C VAL A 161 7.31 6.17 2.10
N ILE A 162 8.27 5.76 1.27
CA ILE A 162 9.62 6.32 1.21
C ILE A 162 9.96 6.60 -0.24
N PHE A 163 10.46 7.80 -0.52
CA PHE A 163 10.92 8.19 -1.84
C PHE A 163 12.44 8.17 -1.90
N GLU A 164 13.02 7.56 -2.93
CA GLU A 164 14.47 7.49 -3.12
C GLU A 164 14.84 7.80 -4.58
N LYS A 165 15.88 8.61 -4.78
CA LYS A 165 16.56 8.76 -6.07
C LYS A 165 17.60 7.65 -6.20
N ASP A 166 17.41 6.74 -7.16
CA ASP A 166 18.33 5.65 -7.40
C ASP A 166 19.65 6.18 -7.98
N LYS A 167 20.72 6.03 -7.21
CA LYS A 167 22.06 6.52 -7.54
C LYS A 167 22.88 5.52 -8.36
N THR A 168 22.40 4.28 -8.52
CA THR A 168 23.16 3.17 -9.14
C THR A 168 23.63 3.50 -10.56
N HIS A 169 22.79 4.20 -11.33
CA HIS A 169 23.12 4.63 -12.70
C HIS A 169 23.11 6.16 -12.88
N ALA A 170 23.07 6.93 -11.78
CA ALA A 170 23.04 8.39 -11.82
C ALA A 170 24.27 8.98 -12.53
N LYS A 171 25.45 8.34 -12.39
CA LYS A 171 26.69 8.76 -13.09
C LYS A 171 26.60 8.68 -14.62
N ALA A 172 25.66 7.90 -15.16
CA ALA A 172 25.40 7.81 -16.60
C ALA A 172 24.25 8.73 -17.06
N GLY A 173 23.84 9.70 -16.22
CA GLY A 173 22.69 10.57 -16.47
C GLY A 173 21.33 9.87 -16.36
N ARG A 174 21.31 8.61 -15.90
CA ARG A 174 20.10 7.80 -15.82
C ARG A 174 19.44 7.96 -14.45
N LEU A 175 18.75 9.08 -14.27
CA LEU A 175 18.00 9.37 -13.04
C LEU A 175 16.74 8.50 -12.98
N THR A 176 16.58 7.75 -11.90
CA THR A 176 15.38 6.95 -11.63
C THR A 176 14.89 7.28 -10.23
N TYR A 177 13.59 7.50 -10.09
CA TYR A 177 12.94 7.82 -8.82
C TYR A 177 12.03 6.68 -8.42
N ILE A 178 12.07 6.31 -7.14
CA ILE A 178 11.32 5.17 -6.61
C ILE A 178 10.51 5.63 -5.40
N GLY A 179 9.21 5.40 -5.43
CA GLY A 179 8.30 5.58 -4.30
C GLY A 179 7.92 4.21 -3.78
N ARG A 180 8.43 3.83 -2.60
CA ARG A 180 8.25 2.50 -2.01
C ARG A 180 7.25 2.56 -0.87
N VAL A 181 6.17 1.83 -1.01
CA VAL A 181 5.17 1.59 0.05
C VAL A 181 5.52 0.32 0.81
N ILE A 182 5.66 0.47 2.12
CA ILE A 182 6.03 -0.58 3.06
C ILE A 182 4.86 -0.77 4.03
N PRO A 183 4.15 -1.90 3.98
CA PRO A 183 3.16 -2.22 4.99
C PRO A 183 3.78 -2.89 6.22
N VAL A 184 3.02 -2.97 7.32
CA VAL A 184 3.31 -3.90 8.43
C VAL A 184 3.10 -5.34 7.97
N LYS A 185 2.04 -5.56 7.19
CA LYS A 185 1.58 -6.86 6.71
C LYS A 185 1.06 -6.72 5.28
N GLY A 186 1.40 -7.66 4.42
CA GLY A 186 0.99 -7.67 3.01
C GLY A 186 2.16 -7.37 2.06
N SER A 187 1.83 -7.20 0.78
CA SER A 187 2.81 -7.05 -0.30
C SER A 187 3.44 -5.66 -0.36
N TRP A 188 4.72 -5.59 -0.67
CA TRP A 188 5.40 -4.31 -0.90
C TRP A 188 5.08 -3.79 -2.30
N LEU A 189 4.93 -2.47 -2.43
CA LEU A 189 4.58 -1.83 -3.69
C LEU A 189 5.58 -0.71 -4.01
N ASP A 190 6.34 -0.88 -5.09
CA ASP A 190 7.30 0.10 -5.58
C ASP A 190 6.74 0.77 -6.84
N PHE A 191 6.62 2.10 -6.82
CA PHE A 191 6.38 2.95 -7.99
C PHE A 191 7.71 3.47 -8.49
N ILE A 192 7.94 3.40 -9.79
CA ILE A 192 9.24 3.69 -10.39
C ILE A 192 9.01 4.63 -11.56
N TYR A 193 9.67 5.79 -11.52
CA TYR A 193 9.79 6.67 -12.68
C TYR A 193 11.21 6.57 -13.22
N ASP A 194 11.35 5.83 -14.32
CA ASP A 194 12.67 5.47 -14.85
C ASP A 194 13.30 6.56 -15.72
N TYR A 195 14.59 6.42 -15.98
CA TYR A 195 15.35 7.36 -16.80
C TYR A 195 14.84 7.53 -18.24
N ARG A 196 14.05 6.57 -18.76
CA ARG A 196 13.45 6.63 -20.10
C ARG A 196 12.11 7.35 -20.12
N GLY A 197 11.65 7.86 -18.97
CA GLY A 197 10.36 8.52 -18.87
C GLY A 197 9.20 7.54 -18.74
N ARG A 198 9.40 6.32 -18.24
CA ARG A 198 8.32 5.34 -18.06
C ARG A 198 7.92 5.24 -16.59
N PHE A 199 6.61 5.20 -16.35
CA PHE A 199 6.04 4.87 -15.05
C PHE A 199 5.81 3.37 -14.94
N LEU A 200 6.42 2.76 -13.94
CA LEU A 200 6.37 1.33 -13.69
C LEU A 200 5.96 1.08 -12.24
N VAL A 201 5.31 -0.06 -12.02
CA VAL A 201 4.92 -0.59 -10.72
C VAL A 201 5.58 -1.94 -10.55
N ARG A 202 6.04 -2.23 -9.34
CA ARG A 202 6.66 -3.50 -8.97
C ARG A 202 6.10 -3.97 -7.63
N ILE A 203 5.53 -5.17 -7.63
CA ILE A 203 4.95 -5.81 -6.45
C ILE A 203 5.94 -6.86 -5.93
N ASP A 204 6.27 -6.84 -4.63
CA ASP A 204 7.17 -7.80 -3.96
C ASP A 204 8.50 -8.05 -4.69
N LYS A 205 9.10 -6.98 -5.25
CA LYS A 205 10.35 -7.03 -6.02
C LYS A 205 10.32 -7.97 -7.24
N ARG A 206 9.13 -8.26 -7.79
CA ARG A 206 8.95 -9.07 -9.01
C ARG A 206 9.16 -8.23 -10.29
N LYS A 207 8.65 -8.70 -11.43
CA LYS A 207 8.77 -8.01 -12.72
C LYS A 207 8.00 -6.69 -12.73
N ASN A 208 8.52 -5.71 -13.46
CA ASN A 208 7.84 -4.41 -13.67
C ASN A 208 6.56 -4.59 -14.48
N ILE A 209 5.56 -3.78 -14.12
CA ILE A 209 4.27 -3.62 -14.78
C ILE A 209 4.16 -2.13 -15.15
N PRO A 210 3.65 -1.74 -16.32
CA PRO A 210 3.33 -0.33 -16.57
C PRO A 210 2.37 0.21 -15.51
N ALA A 211 2.61 1.43 -15.02
CA ALA A 211 1.72 2.05 -14.04
C ALA A 211 0.30 2.28 -14.60
N THR A 212 0.18 2.49 -15.91
CA THR A 212 -1.11 2.60 -16.62
C THR A 212 -1.96 1.34 -16.45
N VAL A 213 -1.36 0.16 -16.58
CA VAL A 213 -2.02 -1.13 -16.36
C VAL A 213 -2.45 -1.26 -14.90
N PHE A 214 -1.63 -0.82 -13.95
CA PHE A 214 -2.01 -0.83 -12.54
C PHE A 214 -3.21 0.10 -12.26
N LEU A 215 -3.22 1.31 -12.82
CA LEU A 215 -4.34 2.26 -12.69
C LEU A 215 -5.62 1.73 -13.35
N LYS A 216 -5.53 1.08 -14.52
CA LYS A 216 -6.66 0.40 -15.16
C LYS A 216 -7.21 -0.75 -14.31
N ALA A 217 -6.34 -1.53 -13.66
CA ALA A 217 -6.76 -2.56 -12.72
C ALA A 217 -7.47 -1.99 -11.47
N MET A 218 -7.15 -0.75 -11.07
CA MET A 218 -7.90 -0.01 -10.05
C MET A 218 -9.26 0.50 -10.52
N GLY A 219 -9.60 0.32 -11.80
CA GLY A 219 -10.88 0.71 -12.39
C GLY A 219 -10.88 2.04 -13.12
N LEU A 220 -9.71 2.68 -13.31
CA LEU A 220 -9.62 3.93 -14.06
C LEU A 220 -9.58 3.68 -15.58
N SER A 221 -10.39 4.44 -16.30
CA SER A 221 -10.33 4.59 -17.76
C SER A 221 -9.14 5.44 -18.21
N GLU A 222 -8.84 5.41 -19.51
CA GLU A 222 -7.77 6.24 -20.07
C GLU A 222 -8.06 7.75 -19.91
N GLU A 223 -9.30 8.18 -20.12
CA GLU A 223 -9.75 9.57 -19.91
C GLU A 223 -9.53 10.02 -18.46
N GLU A 224 -9.94 9.19 -17.48
CA GLU A 224 -9.76 9.51 -16.06
C GLU A 224 -8.28 9.56 -15.67
N ILE A 225 -7.47 8.63 -16.16
CA ILE A 225 -6.02 8.65 -15.92
C ILE A 225 -5.44 9.97 -16.45
N LEU A 226 -5.72 10.34 -17.70
CA LEU A 226 -5.17 11.57 -18.26
C LEU A 226 -5.66 12.81 -17.49
N SER A 227 -6.95 12.88 -17.16
CA SER A 227 -7.54 13.99 -16.41
C SER A 227 -6.96 14.16 -14.99
N LEU A 228 -6.50 13.08 -14.37
CA LEU A 228 -5.88 13.11 -13.04
C LEU A 228 -4.47 13.70 -13.07
N PHE A 229 -3.73 13.53 -14.16
CA PHE A 229 -2.31 13.89 -14.28
C PHE A 229 -2.04 15.13 -15.14
N TYR A 230 -2.96 15.48 -16.05
CA TYR A 230 -2.82 16.63 -16.93
C TYR A 230 -3.98 17.61 -16.74
N PRO A 231 -3.71 18.91 -16.65
CA PRO A 231 -4.74 19.93 -16.74
C PRO A 231 -5.40 19.88 -18.12
N ILE A 232 -6.71 20.15 -18.16
CA ILE A 232 -7.48 20.19 -19.39
C ILE A 232 -7.65 21.65 -19.82
N GLU A 233 -7.36 21.94 -21.09
CA GLU A 233 -7.66 23.20 -21.75
C GLU A 233 -8.89 23.02 -22.65
N LYS A 234 -9.81 23.99 -22.61
CA LYS A 234 -11.02 23.99 -23.44
C LYS A 234 -10.85 24.91 -24.64
N TYR A 235 -11.20 24.39 -25.81
CA TYR A 235 -11.20 25.13 -27.06
C TYR A 235 -12.58 25.06 -27.69
N ARG A 236 -13.06 26.20 -28.17
CA ARG A 236 -14.23 26.30 -29.04
C ARG A 236 -13.77 26.44 -30.49
N ILE A 237 -14.28 25.57 -31.35
CA ILE A 237 -13.96 25.54 -32.78
C ILE A 237 -14.83 26.60 -33.47
N LEU A 238 -14.19 27.50 -34.20
CA LEU A 238 -14.88 28.51 -35.02
C LEU A 238 -14.80 28.13 -36.50
N GLU A 239 -15.56 28.82 -37.36
CA GLU A 239 -15.43 28.70 -38.82
C GLU A 239 -13.99 28.94 -39.29
N SER A 240 -13.29 29.88 -38.63
CA SER A 240 -11.87 30.15 -38.83
C SER A 240 -11.23 30.45 -37.48
N GLY A 241 -10.17 29.71 -37.14
CA GLY A 241 -9.52 29.78 -35.83
C GLY A 241 -10.22 28.97 -34.75
N VAL A 242 -9.72 29.15 -33.53
CA VAL A 242 -10.24 28.56 -32.30
C VAL A 242 -10.28 29.58 -31.17
N GLU A 243 -11.26 29.49 -30.30
CA GLU A 243 -11.33 30.24 -29.04
C GLU A 243 -10.81 29.35 -27.91
N LYS A 244 -9.84 29.85 -27.14
CA LYS A 244 -9.28 29.12 -25.98
C LYS A 244 -9.75 29.75 -24.68
N GLU A 245 -10.24 28.94 -23.76
CA GLU A 245 -10.46 29.35 -22.37
C GLU A 245 -9.12 29.43 -21.62
N LEU A 246 -8.84 30.59 -21.02
CA LEU A 246 -7.57 30.86 -20.36
C LEU A 246 -7.57 30.36 -18.91
N ASN A 247 -6.75 29.34 -18.64
CA ASN A 247 -6.34 29.02 -17.29
C ASN A 247 -5.12 29.86 -16.89
N TYR A 248 -5.34 30.91 -16.08
CA TYR A 248 -4.30 31.83 -15.64
C TYR A 248 -3.13 31.18 -14.90
N GLU A 249 -3.34 30.05 -14.24
CA GLU A 249 -2.28 29.34 -13.49
C GLU A 249 -1.30 28.66 -14.44
N LEU A 250 -1.79 28.17 -15.58
CA LEU A 250 -0.97 27.51 -16.59
C LEU A 250 -0.22 28.52 -17.46
N LEU A 251 -0.74 29.74 -17.65
CA LEU A 251 -0.15 30.76 -18.53
C LEU A 251 1.22 31.28 -18.06
N ALA A 252 1.54 31.15 -16.77
CA ALA A 252 2.77 31.70 -16.21
C ALA A 252 4.02 31.05 -16.85
N GLY A 253 4.89 31.89 -17.42
CA GLY A 253 6.14 31.43 -18.05
C GLY A 253 6.00 30.99 -19.51
N GLN A 254 4.77 30.90 -20.05
CA GLN A 254 4.55 30.61 -21.47
C GLN A 254 4.87 31.83 -22.34
N LYS A 255 5.27 31.60 -23.60
CA LYS A 255 5.39 32.67 -24.60
C LYS A 255 4.04 32.90 -25.26
N ALA A 256 3.65 34.17 -25.41
CA ALA A 256 2.42 34.53 -26.08
C ALA A 256 2.48 34.16 -27.58
N SER A 257 1.54 33.35 -28.06
CA SER A 257 1.48 32.94 -29.48
C SER A 257 0.94 34.05 -30.39
N ILE A 258 0.23 35.02 -29.82
CA ILE A 258 -0.37 36.18 -30.50
C ILE A 258 -0.18 37.44 -29.66
N ASP A 259 -0.47 38.60 -30.25
CA ASP A 259 -0.63 39.84 -29.49
C ASP A 259 -1.91 39.76 -28.65
N ILE A 260 -1.79 39.92 -27.34
CA ILE A 260 -2.92 39.93 -26.40
C ILE A 260 -3.27 41.39 -26.15
N ILE A 261 -4.47 41.78 -26.56
CA ILE A 261 -4.96 43.15 -26.53
C ILE A 261 -6.07 43.27 -25.49
N HIS A 262 -6.11 44.39 -24.77
CA HIS A 262 -7.17 44.69 -23.83
C HIS A 262 -8.50 44.89 -24.58
N PRO A 263 -9.59 44.20 -24.19
CA PRO A 263 -10.85 44.23 -24.93
C PRO A 263 -11.49 45.62 -24.99
N GLU A 264 -11.43 46.39 -23.91
CA GLU A 264 -12.04 47.73 -23.84
C GLU A 264 -11.14 48.88 -24.30
N THR A 265 -9.84 48.85 -23.97
CA THR A 265 -8.93 49.97 -24.24
C THR A 265 -8.16 49.84 -25.54
N GLY A 266 -8.12 48.65 -26.16
CA GLY A 266 -7.31 48.39 -27.34
C GLY A 266 -5.79 48.39 -27.07
N GLU A 267 -5.37 48.49 -25.81
CA GLU A 267 -3.95 48.48 -25.43
C GLU A 267 -3.36 47.07 -25.61
N VAL A 268 -2.19 46.95 -26.25
CA VAL A 268 -1.46 45.69 -26.35
C VAL A 268 -0.87 45.34 -24.98
N LEU A 269 -1.44 44.36 -24.30
CA LEU A 269 -1.00 43.90 -22.98
C LEU A 269 0.28 43.06 -23.08
N VAL A 270 0.37 42.19 -24.10
CA VAL A 270 1.55 41.35 -24.38
C VAL A 270 1.73 41.19 -25.88
N LYS A 271 2.95 41.41 -26.38
CA LYS A 271 3.29 41.14 -27.77
C LYS A 271 3.62 39.67 -28.00
N LYS A 272 3.34 39.15 -29.20
CA LYS A 272 3.71 37.83 -29.68
C LYS A 272 5.18 37.54 -29.40
N GLY A 273 5.46 36.34 -28.90
CA GLY A 273 6.79 35.84 -28.54
C GLY A 273 7.31 36.28 -27.17
N LYS A 274 6.66 37.23 -26.48
CA LYS A 274 7.05 37.61 -25.11
C LYS A 274 6.54 36.61 -24.08
N VAL A 275 7.35 36.41 -23.03
CA VAL A 275 6.99 35.55 -21.90
C VAL A 275 5.93 36.24 -21.05
N ILE A 276 4.88 35.50 -20.71
CA ILE A 276 3.78 35.95 -19.86
C ILE A 276 4.26 35.91 -18.40
N SER A 277 4.46 37.09 -17.82
CA SER A 277 4.87 37.26 -16.43
C SER A 277 3.67 37.27 -15.47
N ALA A 278 3.91 37.03 -14.18
CA ALA A 278 2.87 37.10 -13.14
C ALA A 278 2.18 38.48 -13.09
N GLY A 279 2.91 39.57 -13.38
CA GLY A 279 2.33 40.91 -13.47
C GLY A 279 1.35 41.07 -14.63
N MET A 280 1.66 40.47 -15.78
CA MET A 280 0.75 40.46 -16.95
C MET A 280 -0.52 39.65 -16.68
N ILE A 281 -0.40 38.52 -15.98
CA ILE A 281 -1.56 37.70 -15.59
C ILE A 281 -2.51 38.49 -14.67
N LYS A 282 -1.97 39.31 -13.75
CA LYS A 282 -2.80 40.21 -12.93
C LYS A 282 -3.57 41.21 -13.81
N ARG A 283 -2.94 41.78 -14.84
CA ARG A 283 -3.60 42.68 -15.81
C ARG A 283 -4.69 41.94 -16.60
N PHE A 284 -4.46 40.69 -17.02
CA PHE A 284 -5.47 39.88 -17.69
C PHE A 284 -6.70 39.64 -16.82
N LYS A 285 -6.49 39.33 -15.53
CA LYS A 285 -7.57 39.16 -14.55
C LYS A 285 -8.35 40.46 -14.35
N GLN A 286 -7.68 41.60 -14.24
CA GLN A 286 -8.32 42.92 -14.11
C GLN A 286 -9.11 43.31 -15.35
N ALA A 287 -8.60 42.99 -16.54
CA ALA A 287 -9.25 43.23 -17.82
C ALA A 287 -10.36 42.22 -18.16
N GLY A 288 -10.64 41.24 -17.29
CA GLY A 288 -11.68 40.23 -17.50
C GLY A 288 -11.44 39.28 -18.68
N ILE A 289 -10.20 39.15 -19.16
CA ILE A 289 -9.87 38.35 -20.35
C ILE A 289 -9.91 36.86 -20.00
N LYS A 290 -11.04 36.20 -20.26
CA LYS A 290 -11.23 34.76 -20.01
C LYS A 290 -11.04 33.89 -21.25
N VAL A 291 -11.27 34.46 -22.44
CA VAL A 291 -11.21 33.74 -23.72
C VAL A 291 -10.37 34.56 -24.69
N LEU A 292 -9.57 33.88 -25.51
CA LEU A 292 -8.81 34.49 -26.60
C LEU A 292 -8.98 33.69 -27.89
N LYS A 293 -9.06 34.41 -29.02
CA LYS A 293 -9.09 33.83 -30.37
C LYS A 293 -7.67 33.58 -30.87
N PHE A 294 -7.43 32.41 -31.41
CA PHE A 294 -6.15 31.98 -31.95
C PHE A 294 -6.33 31.36 -33.35
N PRO A 295 -5.27 31.34 -34.18
CA PRO A 295 -5.28 30.59 -35.43
C PRO A 295 -5.27 29.07 -35.18
N ASP A 296 -5.70 28.29 -36.18
CA ASP A 296 -5.77 26.82 -36.12
C ASP A 296 -4.43 26.16 -35.77
N GLU A 297 -3.32 26.79 -36.14
CA GLU A 297 -1.95 26.36 -35.85
C GLU A 297 -1.70 26.05 -34.38
N ILE A 298 -2.44 26.66 -33.44
CA ILE A 298 -2.21 26.45 -32.01
C ILE A 298 -2.80 25.15 -31.46
N ILE A 299 -3.84 24.64 -32.12
CA ILE A 299 -4.55 23.42 -31.71
C ILE A 299 -4.01 22.20 -32.44
N ILE A 300 -3.41 22.38 -33.62
CA ILE A 300 -2.73 21.31 -34.36
C ILE A 300 -1.56 20.77 -33.53
N GLY A 301 -1.49 19.45 -33.40
CA GLY A 301 -0.51 18.75 -32.56
C GLY A 301 -0.84 18.70 -31.07
N LYS A 302 -1.95 19.33 -30.64
CA LYS A 302 -2.49 19.13 -29.29
C LYS A 302 -3.17 17.77 -29.18
N ILE A 303 -3.31 17.30 -27.95
CA ILE A 303 -3.77 15.93 -27.66
C ILE A 303 -5.16 15.99 -27.07
N CYS A 304 -6.05 15.16 -27.59
CA CYS A 304 -7.42 15.08 -27.11
C CYS A 304 -7.47 14.52 -25.69
N ALA A 305 -8.16 15.23 -24.79
CA ALA A 305 -8.37 14.80 -23.41
C ALA A 305 -9.55 13.83 -23.29
N LYS A 306 -10.57 14.02 -24.15
CA LYS A 306 -11.85 13.32 -24.09
C LYS A 306 -12.32 12.91 -25.47
N GLU A 307 -12.97 11.76 -25.58
CA GLU A 307 -13.50 11.27 -26.84
C GLU A 307 -14.51 12.26 -27.44
N VAL A 308 -14.35 12.55 -28.73
CA VAL A 308 -15.27 13.42 -29.48
C VAL A 308 -16.11 12.55 -30.40
N VAL A 309 -17.40 12.51 -30.12
CA VAL A 309 -18.39 11.75 -30.89
C VAL A 309 -19.29 12.68 -31.70
N ASP A 310 -19.63 12.25 -32.91
CA ASP A 310 -20.68 12.86 -33.71
C ASP A 310 -22.04 12.62 -33.02
N LYS A 311 -22.75 13.70 -32.67
CA LYS A 311 -24.04 13.63 -31.97
C LYS A 311 -25.15 12.99 -32.83
N GLU A 312 -25.02 13.01 -34.15
CA GLU A 312 -26.05 12.50 -35.07
C GLU A 312 -25.84 11.02 -35.38
N THR A 313 -24.59 10.60 -35.58
CA THR A 313 -24.26 9.23 -36.02
C THR A 313 -23.77 8.32 -34.90
N GLY A 314 -23.30 8.90 -33.79
CA GLY A 314 -22.61 8.17 -32.72
C GLY A 314 -21.21 7.70 -33.12
N GLU A 315 -20.69 8.13 -34.26
CA GLU A 315 -19.34 7.80 -34.72
C GLU A 315 -18.28 8.57 -33.91
N VAL A 316 -17.20 7.87 -33.55
CA VAL A 316 -16.06 8.46 -32.84
C VAL A 316 -15.19 9.21 -33.85
N LEU A 317 -15.18 10.54 -33.75
CA LEU A 317 -14.42 11.42 -34.66
C LEU A 317 -12.96 11.57 -34.20
N LEU A 318 -12.73 11.59 -32.89
CA LEU A 318 -11.42 11.74 -32.27
C LEU A 318 -11.35 10.95 -30.96
N GLU A 319 -10.41 10.02 -30.88
CA GLU A 319 -10.20 9.18 -29.70
C GLU A 319 -9.47 9.96 -28.58
N VAL A 320 -9.62 9.49 -27.34
CA VAL A 320 -8.80 9.95 -26.20
C VAL A 320 -7.33 9.71 -26.49
N ASN A 321 -6.45 10.66 -26.11
CA ASN A 321 -5.00 10.58 -26.34
C ASN A 321 -4.57 10.61 -27.83
N GLU A 322 -5.51 10.86 -28.74
CA GLU A 322 -5.24 11.09 -30.16
C GLU A 322 -4.75 12.54 -30.40
N GLU A 323 -3.90 12.70 -31.41
CA GLU A 323 -3.37 14.01 -31.79
C GLU A 323 -4.29 14.70 -32.80
N ILE A 324 -4.52 15.99 -32.62
CA ILE A 324 -5.36 16.79 -33.51
C ILE A 324 -4.55 17.17 -34.75
N THR A 325 -4.85 16.52 -35.88
CA THR A 325 -4.30 16.86 -37.19
C THR A 325 -5.16 17.88 -37.92
N GLU A 326 -4.63 18.50 -38.98
CA GLU A 326 -5.42 19.40 -39.84
C GLU A 326 -6.65 18.72 -40.45
N GLU A 327 -6.51 17.44 -40.82
CA GLU A 327 -7.59 16.63 -41.38
C GLU A 327 -8.70 16.40 -40.36
N LYS A 328 -8.33 16.06 -39.12
CA LYS A 328 -9.29 15.89 -38.02
C LYS A 328 -9.98 17.19 -37.67
N LEU A 329 -9.26 18.32 -37.65
CA LEU A 329 -9.88 19.63 -37.38
C LEU A 329 -10.92 20.02 -38.44
N LYS A 330 -10.66 19.70 -39.71
CA LYS A 330 -11.65 19.90 -40.80
C LYS A 330 -12.87 19.01 -40.61
N LEU A 331 -12.67 17.73 -40.32
CA LEU A 331 -13.76 16.80 -40.04
C LEU A 331 -14.64 17.26 -38.86
N LEU A 332 -14.03 17.75 -37.78
CA LEU A 332 -14.76 18.29 -36.62
C LEU A 332 -15.62 19.50 -37.00
N ARG A 333 -15.15 20.37 -37.89
CA ARG A 333 -15.93 21.49 -38.44
C ARG A 333 -17.09 21.02 -39.32
N GLU A 334 -16.84 20.05 -40.21
CA GLU A 334 -17.87 19.48 -41.09
C GLU A 334 -19.01 18.83 -40.28
N LYS A 335 -18.67 18.26 -39.13
CA LYS A 335 -19.61 17.64 -38.19
C LYS A 335 -20.18 18.60 -37.13
N ASN A 336 -19.94 19.91 -37.26
CA ASN A 336 -20.44 20.95 -36.35
C ASN A 336 -20.10 20.70 -34.87
N ILE A 337 -18.91 20.18 -34.58
CA ILE A 337 -18.42 20.07 -33.21
C ILE A 337 -17.98 21.45 -32.72
N GLU A 338 -18.62 21.94 -31.66
CA GLU A 338 -18.38 23.28 -31.12
C GLU A 338 -17.21 23.35 -30.15
N GLU A 339 -17.02 22.32 -29.31
CA GLU A 339 -16.07 22.35 -28.21
C GLU A 339 -15.22 21.08 -28.16
N ILE A 340 -13.93 21.26 -27.85
CA ILE A 340 -12.95 20.19 -27.69
C ILE A 340 -12.09 20.45 -26.45
N GLU A 341 -11.82 19.38 -25.73
CA GLU A 341 -11.00 19.39 -24.52
C GLU A 341 -9.64 18.75 -24.85
N VAL A 342 -8.56 19.47 -24.57
CA VAL A 342 -7.19 19.02 -24.88
C VAL A 342 -6.31 19.02 -23.65
N LEU A 343 -5.33 18.12 -23.64
CA LEU A 343 -4.37 18.02 -22.54
C LEU A 343 -3.36 19.17 -22.60
N PHE A 344 -3.15 19.81 -21.46
CA PHE A 344 -2.01 20.70 -21.28
C PHE A 344 -0.75 19.88 -21.02
N VAL A 345 0.18 19.96 -21.96
CA VAL A 345 1.50 19.32 -21.86
C VAL A 345 2.56 20.41 -21.79
N ASP A 346 3.50 20.23 -20.87
CA ASP A 346 4.66 21.10 -20.70
C ASP A 346 5.91 20.26 -20.45
N ALA A 347 7.05 20.71 -20.97
CA ALA A 347 8.31 19.98 -20.86
C ALA A 347 8.80 19.83 -19.41
N TYR A 348 8.35 20.71 -18.51
CA TYR A 348 8.86 20.80 -17.14
C TYR A 348 7.85 20.38 -16.06
N ARG A 349 6.54 20.54 -16.26
CA ARG A 349 5.51 20.24 -15.23
C ARG A 349 4.51 19.16 -15.59
N TYR A 350 4.33 18.89 -16.88
CA TYR A 350 3.28 17.98 -17.39
C TYR A 350 3.86 17.15 -18.52
N SER A 351 4.86 16.33 -18.15
CA SER A 351 5.66 15.50 -19.05
C SER A 351 4.79 14.56 -19.90
N LEU A 352 5.22 14.31 -21.14
CA LEU A 352 4.61 13.36 -22.08
C LEU A 352 4.65 11.89 -21.60
N ALA A 353 5.46 11.59 -20.58
CA ALA A 353 5.74 10.24 -20.09
C ALA A 353 4.51 9.35 -19.89
N LEU A 354 3.46 9.85 -19.23
CA LEU A 354 2.28 9.03 -18.92
C LEU A 354 1.40 8.80 -20.16
N ARG A 355 1.29 9.80 -21.04
CA ARG A 355 0.47 9.66 -22.26
C ARG A 355 1.13 8.74 -23.28
N ASP A 356 2.46 8.81 -23.39
CA ASP A 356 3.24 7.92 -24.26
C ASP A 356 3.18 6.48 -23.75
N ALA A 357 3.16 6.30 -22.43
CA ALA A 357 2.91 5.00 -21.81
C ALA A 357 1.52 4.47 -22.16
N LEU A 358 0.47 5.29 -22.08
CA LEU A 358 -0.89 4.90 -22.48
C LEU A 358 -1.00 4.56 -23.96
N LYS A 359 -0.35 5.35 -24.84
CA LYS A 359 -0.36 5.11 -26.29
C LYS A 359 0.31 3.80 -26.70
N THR A 360 1.31 3.35 -25.93
CA THR A 360 2.00 2.06 -26.16
C THR A 360 1.38 0.89 -25.38
N ASP A 361 0.39 1.18 -24.53
CA ASP A 361 -0.28 0.19 -23.70
C ASP A 361 -1.26 -0.64 -24.55
N LYS A 362 -1.04 -1.95 -24.57
CA LYS A 362 -1.91 -2.89 -25.31
C LYS A 362 -3.18 -3.23 -24.54
N ILE A 363 -3.20 -2.98 -23.24
CA ILE A 363 -4.28 -3.35 -22.34
C ILE A 363 -5.23 -2.17 -22.21
N LYS A 364 -6.48 -2.33 -22.64
CA LYS A 364 -7.48 -1.26 -22.60
C LYS A 364 -8.49 -1.42 -21.46
N THR A 365 -8.84 -2.66 -21.10
CA THR A 365 -9.90 -2.94 -20.13
C THR A 365 -9.35 -3.21 -18.72
N LYS A 366 -10.19 -3.00 -17.71
CA LYS A 366 -9.90 -3.36 -16.30
C LYS A 366 -9.62 -4.86 -16.16
N GLU A 367 -10.41 -5.70 -16.81
CA GLU A 367 -10.33 -7.16 -16.74
C GLU A 367 -8.99 -7.67 -17.29
N ASP A 368 -8.58 -7.19 -18.46
CA ASP A 368 -7.29 -7.55 -19.06
C ASP A 368 -6.12 -7.07 -18.19
N ALA A 369 -6.24 -5.90 -17.56
CA ALA A 369 -5.23 -5.37 -16.65
C ALA A 369 -5.08 -6.26 -15.39
N LEU A 370 -6.19 -6.68 -14.79
CA LEU A 370 -6.20 -7.61 -13.67
C LEU A 370 -5.57 -8.96 -14.05
N ILE A 371 -5.92 -9.49 -15.22
CA ILE A 371 -5.37 -10.75 -15.75
C ILE A 371 -3.86 -10.64 -15.96
N GLU A 372 -3.36 -9.55 -16.55
CA GLU A 372 -1.93 -9.33 -16.78
C GLU A 372 -1.15 -9.24 -15.45
N ILE A 373 -1.69 -8.52 -14.46
CA ILE A 373 -1.09 -8.46 -13.12
C ILE A 373 -1.08 -9.86 -12.49
N PHE A 374 -2.19 -10.60 -12.55
CA PHE A 374 -2.28 -11.94 -12.01
C PHE A 374 -1.27 -12.90 -12.66
N ARG A 375 -1.15 -12.91 -13.98
CA ARG A 375 -0.20 -13.76 -14.73
C ARG A 375 1.26 -13.48 -14.34
N LYS A 376 1.62 -12.22 -14.09
CA LYS A 376 2.97 -11.86 -13.62
C LYS A 376 3.23 -12.33 -12.19
N MET A 377 2.20 -12.39 -11.35
CA MET A 377 2.32 -12.82 -9.96
C MET A 377 2.26 -14.35 -9.81
N LYS A 378 1.38 -15.02 -10.57
CA LYS A 378 1.14 -16.47 -10.54
C LYS A 378 1.11 -17.04 -11.96
N PRO A 379 2.28 -17.21 -12.62
CA PRO A 379 2.36 -17.60 -14.03
C PRO A 379 1.82 -19.00 -14.33
N SER A 380 1.77 -19.89 -13.34
CA SER A 380 1.36 -21.29 -13.51
C SER A 380 -0.09 -21.57 -13.08
N SER A 381 -0.82 -20.56 -12.61
CA SER A 381 -2.20 -20.72 -12.14
C SER A 381 -3.20 -20.38 -13.25
N PRO A 382 -4.32 -21.11 -13.36
CA PRO A 382 -5.41 -20.69 -14.24
C PRO A 382 -5.93 -19.32 -13.80
N VAL A 383 -6.35 -18.51 -14.77
CA VAL A 383 -6.78 -17.13 -14.54
C VAL A 383 -8.17 -16.92 -15.12
N THR A 384 -9.09 -16.48 -14.27
CA THR A 384 -10.38 -15.89 -14.66
C THR A 384 -10.44 -14.45 -14.15
N PRO A 385 -11.27 -13.57 -14.74
CA PRO A 385 -11.41 -12.18 -14.29
C PRO A 385 -11.72 -12.07 -12.79
N GLU A 386 -12.59 -12.93 -12.26
CA GLU A 386 -13.04 -12.91 -10.87
C GLU A 386 -11.90 -13.31 -9.92
N ILE A 387 -11.12 -14.34 -10.28
CA ILE A 387 -9.96 -14.77 -9.50
C ILE A 387 -8.88 -13.68 -9.51
N ALA A 388 -8.68 -13.04 -10.65
CA ALA A 388 -7.71 -11.96 -10.78
C ALA A 388 -8.11 -10.72 -9.96
N GLU A 389 -9.40 -10.35 -9.97
CA GLU A 389 -9.94 -9.25 -9.17
C GLU A 389 -9.83 -9.53 -7.66
N ALA A 390 -10.28 -10.71 -7.21
CA ALA A 390 -10.19 -11.10 -5.81
C ALA A 390 -8.73 -11.12 -5.33
N TYR A 391 -7.81 -11.62 -6.16
CA TYR A 391 -6.39 -11.62 -5.85
C TYR A 391 -5.83 -10.19 -5.77
N PHE A 392 -6.12 -9.32 -6.74
CA PHE A 392 -5.67 -7.93 -6.72
C PHE A 392 -6.20 -7.17 -5.50
N ARG A 393 -7.48 -7.37 -5.15
CA ARG A 393 -8.08 -6.82 -3.93
C ARG A 393 -7.34 -7.29 -2.67
N SER A 394 -7.04 -8.58 -2.59
CA SER A 394 -6.30 -9.16 -1.47
C SER A 394 -4.86 -8.65 -1.33
N LEU A 395 -4.27 -8.07 -2.38
CA LEU A 395 -2.89 -7.57 -2.29
C LEU A 395 -2.78 -6.25 -1.53
N PHE A 396 -3.78 -5.37 -1.61
CA PHE A 396 -3.65 -3.97 -1.15
C PHE A 396 -4.89 -3.40 -0.46
N PHE A 397 -6.08 -3.98 -0.71
CA PHE A 397 -7.37 -3.37 -0.39
C PHE A 397 -8.20 -4.20 0.61
N ASP A 398 -7.70 -5.35 1.03
CA ASP A 398 -8.31 -6.20 2.03
C ASP A 398 -7.55 -6.08 3.37
N GLN A 399 -8.26 -5.68 4.42
CA GLN A 399 -7.70 -5.50 5.75
C GLN A 399 -7.25 -6.83 6.39
N ALA A 400 -7.82 -7.95 5.94
CA ALA A 400 -7.42 -9.28 6.40
C ALA A 400 -6.03 -9.69 5.89
N THR A 401 -5.56 -9.12 4.79
CA THR A 401 -4.29 -9.49 4.15
C THR A 401 -3.28 -8.33 4.09
N TYR A 402 -3.74 -7.09 4.20
CA TYR A 402 -2.94 -5.88 4.10
C TYR A 402 -3.17 -4.92 5.27
N ASP A 403 -2.08 -4.42 5.86
CA ASP A 403 -2.14 -3.47 6.97
C ASP A 403 -0.92 -2.53 6.97
N LEU A 404 -1.19 -1.22 6.86
CA LEU A 404 -0.20 -0.15 6.99
C LEU A 404 0.11 0.18 8.45
N SER A 405 -0.72 -0.23 9.40
CA SER A 405 -0.91 0.35 10.75
C SER A 405 -1.28 1.84 10.75
N GLU A 406 -1.75 2.30 11.91
CA GLU A 406 -2.03 3.72 12.14
C GLU A 406 -0.77 4.59 11.93
N ILE A 407 0.39 4.09 12.34
CA ILE A 407 1.68 4.80 12.15
C ILE A 407 2.02 4.89 10.66
N GLY A 408 1.86 3.80 9.90
CA GLY A 408 2.16 3.82 8.47
C GLY A 408 1.20 4.72 7.69
N ARG A 409 -0.10 4.67 8.00
CA ARG A 409 -1.11 5.58 7.46
C ARG A 409 -0.77 7.03 7.79
N TYR A 410 -0.47 7.34 9.06
CA TYR A 410 -0.03 8.67 9.48
C TYR A 410 1.18 9.16 8.70
N LYS A 411 2.20 8.30 8.50
CA LYS A 411 3.40 8.66 7.73
C LYS A 411 3.10 8.94 6.25
N ILE A 412 2.21 8.18 5.63
CA ILE A 412 1.76 8.43 4.24
C ILE A 412 1.05 9.77 4.16
N ASN A 413 0.08 9.99 5.04
CA ASN A 413 -0.68 11.24 5.08
C ASN A 413 0.21 12.46 5.26
N LEU A 414 1.14 12.40 6.22
CA LEU A 414 2.09 13.48 6.47
C LEU A 414 3.01 13.73 5.27
N ARG A 415 3.53 12.67 4.65
CA ARG A 415 4.49 12.78 3.56
C ARG A 415 3.87 13.27 2.25
N LEU A 416 2.61 12.92 2.00
CA LEU A 416 1.87 13.23 0.77
C LEU A 416 0.83 14.34 0.94
N ASN A 417 0.73 14.91 2.15
CA ASN A 417 -0.26 15.91 2.51
C ASN A 417 -1.71 15.46 2.23
N LEU A 418 -2.06 14.25 2.70
CA LEU A 418 -3.40 13.66 2.59
C LEU A 418 -4.15 13.75 3.91
N ASP A 419 -5.47 13.91 3.84
CA ASP A 419 -6.37 13.99 5.01
C ASP A 419 -7.26 12.74 5.13
N LEU A 420 -6.62 11.57 5.09
CA LEU A 420 -7.31 10.28 5.24
C LEU A 420 -7.36 9.86 6.72
N PRO A 421 -8.44 9.21 7.20
CA PRO A 421 -8.52 8.72 8.58
C PRO A 421 -7.36 7.76 8.91
N ILE A 422 -6.75 7.89 10.10
CA ILE A 422 -5.68 6.97 10.56
C ILE A 422 -6.16 5.51 10.71
N THR A 423 -7.48 5.32 10.80
CA THR A 423 -8.15 4.02 10.83
C THR A 423 -8.18 3.34 9.46
N GLN A 424 -8.00 4.07 8.36
CA GLN A 424 -7.90 3.50 7.02
C GLN A 424 -6.53 2.85 6.82
N ARG A 425 -6.43 1.56 7.13
CA ARG A 425 -5.14 0.84 7.16
C ARG A 425 -4.77 0.13 5.86
N THR A 426 -5.66 0.11 4.87
CA THR A 426 -5.38 -0.37 3.50
C THR A 426 -5.03 0.78 2.57
N LEU A 427 -4.45 0.50 1.41
CA LEU A 427 -4.18 1.52 0.40
C LEU A 427 -5.49 2.01 -0.24
N THR A 428 -5.48 3.25 -0.71
CA THR A 428 -6.59 3.89 -1.42
C THR A 428 -6.13 4.38 -2.79
N LEU A 429 -7.06 4.69 -3.69
CA LEU A 429 -6.71 5.31 -4.97
C LEU A 429 -5.98 6.65 -4.78
N GLU A 430 -6.41 7.45 -3.82
CA GLU A 430 -5.80 8.74 -3.49
C GLU A 430 -4.31 8.60 -3.13
N ASP A 431 -3.96 7.56 -2.36
CA ASP A 431 -2.56 7.26 -2.04
C ASP A 431 -1.74 7.03 -3.30
N ILE A 432 -2.24 6.19 -4.21
CA ILE A 432 -1.53 5.76 -5.42
C ILE A 432 -1.32 6.96 -6.35
N ILE A 433 -2.35 7.78 -6.54
CA ILE A 433 -2.26 8.99 -7.37
C ILE A 433 -1.30 10.00 -6.75
N ALA A 434 -1.36 10.22 -5.43
CA ALA A 434 -0.46 11.14 -4.74
C ALA A 434 1.01 10.68 -4.83
N ILE A 435 1.29 9.39 -4.71
CA ILE A 435 2.64 8.82 -4.87
C ILE A 435 3.17 9.07 -6.29
N LEU A 436 2.34 8.80 -7.31
CA LEU A 436 2.75 9.02 -8.71
C LEU A 436 2.99 10.50 -9.01
N LYS A 437 2.14 11.40 -8.51
CA LYS A 437 2.33 12.86 -8.62
C LYS A 437 3.60 13.33 -7.90
N GLU A 438 3.88 12.77 -6.73
CA GLU A 438 5.09 13.09 -5.98
C GLU A 438 6.35 12.64 -6.76
N LEU A 439 6.33 11.48 -7.41
CA LEU A 439 7.45 11.04 -8.27
C LEU A 439 7.68 11.96 -9.47
N ILE A 440 6.61 12.48 -10.07
CA ILE A 440 6.70 13.49 -11.13
C ILE A 440 7.37 14.75 -10.57
N ARG A 441 6.83 15.31 -9.49
CA ARG A 441 7.35 16.51 -8.82
C ARG A 441 8.83 16.37 -8.47
N MET A 442 9.22 15.24 -7.89
CA MET A 442 10.61 14.97 -7.50
C MET A 442 11.55 14.91 -8.71
N ARG A 443 11.11 14.33 -9.83
CA ARG A 443 11.94 14.30 -11.05
C ARG A 443 12.12 15.70 -11.62
N GLU A 444 11.05 16.48 -11.69
CA GLU A 444 11.04 17.82 -12.27
C GLU A 444 11.91 18.80 -11.47
N ASN A 445 11.94 18.64 -10.15
CA ASN A 445 12.78 19.44 -9.25
C ASN A 445 14.16 18.81 -8.96
N GLU A 446 14.46 17.64 -9.54
CA GLU A 446 15.65 16.83 -9.28
C GLU A 446 15.94 16.52 -7.79
N GLU A 447 14.89 16.38 -6.97
CA GLU A 447 14.96 16.18 -5.52
C GLU A 447 15.63 14.84 -5.14
N GLU A 448 16.47 14.81 -4.10
CA GLU A 448 17.16 13.57 -3.69
C GLU A 448 16.22 12.52 -3.06
N GLY A 449 15.06 12.94 -2.55
CA GLY A 449 14.12 12.10 -1.83
C GLY A 449 14.37 12.04 -0.32
N ASP A 450 13.83 11.01 0.31
CA ASP A 450 13.88 10.80 1.75
C ASP A 450 15.18 10.10 2.16
N ASP A 451 15.68 10.42 3.36
CA ASP A 451 16.80 9.70 3.96
C ASP A 451 16.35 8.34 4.51
N ILE A 452 16.74 7.27 3.82
CA ILE A 452 16.41 5.88 4.17
C ILE A 452 17.09 5.38 5.45
N ASP A 453 18.17 6.04 5.87
CA ASP A 453 18.96 5.67 7.05
C ASP A 453 18.56 6.46 8.29
N SER A 454 17.71 7.48 8.12
CA SER A 454 17.07 8.17 9.24
C SER A 454 16.34 7.19 10.15
N LEU A 455 16.60 7.30 11.47
CA LEU A 455 15.89 6.51 12.48
C LEU A 455 14.39 6.76 12.48
N ALA A 456 13.91 7.90 11.97
CA ALA A 456 12.48 8.16 11.79
C ALA A 456 11.83 7.22 10.76
N ASN A 457 12.63 6.65 9.84
CA ASN A 457 12.22 5.66 8.84
C ASN A 457 12.54 4.22 9.25
N ARG A 458 12.99 4.03 10.49
CA ARG A 458 13.31 2.73 11.06
C ARG A 458 12.44 2.46 12.29
N ARG A 459 12.08 1.19 12.49
CA ARG A 459 11.40 0.73 13.70
C ARG A 459 12.16 -0.42 14.33
N VAL A 460 12.12 -0.47 15.66
CA VAL A 460 12.65 -1.60 16.43
C VAL A 460 11.59 -2.68 16.46
N ARG A 461 11.95 -3.85 15.94
CA ARG A 461 11.16 -5.06 15.99
C ARG A 461 11.71 -5.95 17.10
N SER A 462 10.91 -6.10 18.15
CA SER A 462 11.29 -6.83 19.35
C SER A 462 10.95 -8.31 19.25
N VAL A 463 11.50 -9.13 20.15
CA VAL A 463 11.35 -10.59 20.16
C VAL A 463 9.91 -11.09 20.04
N GLY A 464 8.94 -10.47 20.73
CA GLY A 464 7.54 -10.88 20.66
C GLY A 464 6.97 -10.78 19.24
N GLU A 465 7.24 -9.68 18.54
CA GLU A 465 6.81 -9.47 17.15
C GLU A 465 7.56 -10.38 16.15
N LEU A 466 8.83 -10.73 16.44
CA LEU A 466 9.58 -11.69 15.63
C LEU A 466 8.93 -13.07 15.70
N VAL A 467 8.63 -13.53 16.91
CA VAL A 467 8.01 -14.84 17.16
C VAL A 467 6.57 -14.85 16.66
N GLU A 468 5.82 -13.77 16.86
CA GLU A 468 4.44 -13.65 16.40
C GLU A 468 4.30 -13.90 14.89
N ASN A 469 5.16 -13.30 14.07
CA ASN A 469 5.10 -13.52 12.62
C ASN A 469 5.45 -14.96 12.23
N GLN A 470 6.39 -15.61 12.94
CA GLN A 470 6.69 -17.03 12.69
C GLN A 470 5.53 -17.94 13.11
N PHE A 471 4.90 -17.62 14.24
CA PHE A 471 3.71 -18.32 14.72
C PHE A 471 2.56 -18.20 13.71
N LEU A 472 2.30 -16.99 13.19
CA LEU A 472 1.28 -16.76 12.17
C LEU A 472 1.55 -17.56 10.89
N ILE A 473 2.80 -17.60 10.41
CA ILE A 473 3.16 -18.41 9.24
C ILE A 473 2.87 -19.90 9.49
N GLY A 474 3.13 -20.39 10.71
CA GLY A 474 2.76 -21.74 11.14
C GLY A 474 1.24 -21.97 11.09
N LEU A 475 0.46 -21.04 11.65
CA LEU A 475 -1.00 -21.12 11.63
C LEU A 475 -1.59 -21.09 10.22
N MET A 476 -1.06 -20.27 9.30
CA MET A 476 -1.54 -20.24 7.91
C MET A 476 -1.28 -21.56 7.17
N ARG A 477 -0.18 -22.26 7.50
CA ARG A 477 0.07 -23.61 6.97
C ARG A 477 -0.93 -24.61 7.55
N MET A 478 -1.17 -24.53 8.85
CA MET A 478 -2.17 -25.36 9.53
C MET A 478 -3.58 -25.13 8.95
N GLU A 479 -3.97 -23.88 8.71
CA GLU A 479 -5.25 -23.50 8.11
C GLU A 479 -5.47 -24.24 6.78
N ARG A 480 -4.46 -24.21 5.90
CA ARG A 480 -4.52 -24.88 4.62
C ARG A 480 -4.71 -26.40 4.77
N ILE A 481 -3.97 -27.02 5.68
CA ILE A 481 -4.08 -28.47 5.95
C ILE A 481 -5.46 -28.81 6.49
N ILE A 482 -5.99 -28.01 7.43
CA ILE A 482 -7.34 -28.21 8.00
C ILE A 482 -8.39 -28.09 6.90
N LYS A 483 -8.31 -27.07 6.04
CA LYS A 483 -9.22 -26.90 4.89
C LYS A 483 -9.19 -28.09 3.94
N GLU A 484 -8.00 -28.61 3.64
CA GLU A 484 -7.85 -29.81 2.79
C GLU A 484 -8.45 -31.06 3.45
N LYS A 485 -8.31 -31.24 4.78
CA LYS A 485 -8.91 -32.39 5.49
C LYS A 485 -10.43 -32.33 5.59
N LEU A 486 -10.99 -31.14 5.85
CA LEU A 486 -12.44 -30.93 5.90
C LEU A 486 -13.12 -31.32 4.59
N GLN A 487 -12.38 -31.34 3.48
CA GLN A 487 -12.87 -31.79 2.17
C GLN A 487 -12.79 -33.32 1.97
N LEU A 488 -11.79 -33.98 2.54
CA LEU A 488 -11.47 -35.39 2.24
C LEU A 488 -12.16 -36.40 3.14
N GLN A 489 -12.55 -36.01 4.35
CA GLN A 489 -13.05 -36.92 5.39
C GLN A 489 -14.55 -36.71 5.66
N GLU A 490 -15.24 -37.77 6.09
CA GLU A 490 -16.64 -37.68 6.50
C GLU A 490 -16.78 -36.80 7.75
N ILE A 491 -17.35 -35.60 7.55
CA ILE A 491 -17.44 -34.52 8.54
C ILE A 491 -18.03 -34.98 9.88
N ASP A 492 -18.98 -35.90 9.83
CA ASP A 492 -19.71 -36.39 11.02
C ASP A 492 -18.81 -37.14 12.01
N THR A 493 -17.74 -37.77 11.52
CA THR A 493 -16.81 -38.54 12.35
C THR A 493 -15.67 -37.67 12.92
N LEU A 494 -15.47 -36.47 12.37
CA LEU A 494 -14.34 -35.63 12.72
C LEU A 494 -14.45 -35.04 14.12
N THR A 495 -13.31 -35.01 14.80
CA THR A 495 -13.12 -34.27 16.04
C THR A 495 -12.15 -33.10 15.85
N PRO A 496 -12.26 -32.02 16.64
CA PRO A 496 -11.31 -30.91 16.56
C PRO A 496 -9.84 -31.34 16.75
N ALA A 497 -9.57 -32.34 17.59
CA ALA A 497 -8.23 -32.89 17.80
C ALA A 497 -7.63 -33.53 16.52
N GLU A 498 -8.41 -34.26 15.73
CA GLU A 498 -7.93 -34.91 14.50
C GLU A 498 -7.63 -33.89 13.38
N LEU A 499 -8.37 -32.79 13.37
CA LEU A 499 -8.14 -31.70 12.43
C LEU A 499 -6.79 -31.02 12.70
N ILE A 500 -6.51 -30.70 13.96
CA ILE A 500 -5.32 -29.92 14.35
C ILE A 500 -4.07 -30.80 14.51
N ASN A 501 -4.18 -31.97 15.17
CA ASN A 501 -3.05 -32.86 15.48
C ASN A 501 -2.98 -34.05 14.50
N SER A 502 -2.89 -33.81 13.19
CA SER A 502 -2.51 -34.90 12.27
C SER A 502 -1.09 -35.36 12.57
N LYS A 503 -0.95 -36.67 12.76
CA LYS A 503 0.33 -37.36 12.65
C LYS A 503 0.95 -37.16 11.27
#